data_AF-A0A7C4XK40-F1
#
_entry.id   AF-A0A7C4XK40-F1
#
_cell.length_a   1.000
_cell.length_b   1.000
_cell.length_c   1.000
_cell.angle_alpha   90.00
_cell.angle_beta   90.00
_cell.angle_gamma   90.00
#
_symmetry.space_group_name_H-M   'P 1'
#
loop_
_entity.id
_entity.type
_entity.pdbx_description
1 polymer ?
#
loop_
_entity_poly.entity_id
_entity_poly.type
_entity_poly.pdbx_seq_one_letter_code
_entity_poly.pdbx_strand_id
1 'polypeptide(L)'
;MVIATIRNQKNSNEAVDIVYLPSFNSFITEGIYAIFGQKEILIPVYMVLKDLDLVGAIVSTILEDMSLSRENGEDFRFVEHFELMGKNYKIEEKELWVELMEQREDFAYI
;
A
#
# COMPACT_ATOMS: atom_id res chain seq x y z
N MET A 1 -3.08 7.04 -15.71
CA MET A 1 -1.86 7.87 -15.69
C MET A 1 -1.00 7.37 -14.56
N VAL A 2 0.25 6.97 -14.84
CA VAL A 2 1.23 6.60 -13.81
C VAL A 2 1.79 7.88 -13.20
N ILE A 3 1.83 7.96 -11.85
CA ILE A 3 2.38 9.12 -11.12
C ILE A 3 3.69 8.81 -10.39
N ALA A 4 3.96 7.53 -10.11
CA ALA A 4 5.17 7.07 -9.47
C ALA A 4 5.36 5.57 -9.77
N THR A 5 6.60 5.11 -9.69
CA THR A 5 6.94 3.67 -9.69
C THR A 5 7.69 3.40 -8.39
N ILE A 6 7.15 2.50 -7.57
CA ILE A 6 7.75 2.09 -6.31
C ILE A 6 8.49 0.77 -6.53
N ARG A 7 9.74 0.70 -6.10
CA ARG A 7 10.57 -0.50 -6.22
C ARG A 7 10.82 -1.07 -4.83
N ASN A 8 10.75 -2.39 -4.71
CA ASN A 8 11.23 -3.08 -3.53
C ASN A 8 12.74 -2.83 -3.37
N GLN A 9 13.15 -2.40 -2.17
CA GLN A 9 14.55 -2.09 -1.87
C GLN A 9 15.45 -3.33 -1.90
N LYS A 10 14.91 -4.50 -1.54
CA LYS A 10 15.64 -5.77 -1.50
C LYS A 10 15.71 -6.46 -2.87
N ASN A 11 14.70 -6.25 -3.72
CA ASN A 11 14.67 -6.81 -5.07
C ASN A 11 14.14 -5.79 -6.09
N SER A 12 15.06 -5.07 -6.74
CA SER A 12 14.72 -3.98 -7.69
C SER A 12 13.91 -4.40 -8.93
N ASN A 13 13.80 -5.71 -9.21
CA ASN A 13 12.93 -6.26 -10.26
C ASN A 13 11.46 -6.28 -9.84
N GLU A 14 11.17 -6.17 -8.55
CA GLU A 14 9.82 -6.06 -8.02
C GLU A 14 9.46 -4.58 -7.93
N ALA A 15 8.76 -4.12 -8.95
CA ALA A 15 8.33 -2.75 -9.07
C ALA A 15 6.84 -2.70 -9.36
N VAL A 16 6.15 -1.74 -8.75
CA VAL A 16 4.73 -1.50 -8.96
C VAL A 16 4.52 -0.03 -9.29
N ASP A 17 3.60 0.23 -10.21
CA ASP A 17 3.24 1.58 -10.59
C ASP A 17 2.12 2.10 -9.69
N ILE A 18 2.09 3.39 -9.43
CA ILE A 18 0.97 4.08 -8.80
C ILE A 18 0.18 4.79 -9.89
N VAL A 19 -1.06 4.35 -10.11
CA VAL A 19 -1.89 4.77 -11.22
C VAL A 19 -3.13 5.49 -10.73
N TYR A 20 -3.42 6.66 -11.29
CA TYR A 20 -4.68 7.36 -10.99
C TYR A 20 -5.87 6.61 -11.61
N LEU A 21 -6.87 6.34 -10.77
CA LEU A 21 -8.11 5.64 -11.13
C LEU A 21 -9.31 6.60 -10.99
N PRO A 22 -9.75 7.24 -12.10
CA PRO A 22 -10.77 8.28 -12.07
C PRO A 22 -12.11 7.83 -11.50
N SER A 23 -12.51 6.57 -11.76
CA SER A 23 -13.81 6.03 -11.34
C SER A 23 -14.02 6.02 -9.83
N PHE A 24 -12.93 5.98 -9.06
CA PHE A 24 -12.97 5.95 -7.59
C PHE A 24 -12.38 7.20 -6.96
N ASN A 25 -11.90 8.16 -7.77
CA ASN A 25 -11.11 9.30 -7.32
C ASN A 25 -10.00 8.88 -6.33
N SER A 26 -9.27 7.84 -6.70
CA SER A 26 -8.21 7.20 -5.91
C SER A 26 -7.02 6.86 -6.81
N PHE A 27 -5.89 6.55 -6.20
CA PHE A 27 -4.78 5.88 -6.85
C PHE A 27 -4.86 4.39 -6.55
N ILE A 28 -4.25 3.57 -7.41
CA ILE A 28 -4.14 2.13 -7.21
C ILE A 28 -2.72 1.70 -7.57
N THR A 29 -2.20 0.69 -6.88
CA THR A 29 -0.99 0.01 -7.35
C THR A 29 -1.31 -0.81 -8.60
N GLU A 30 -0.34 -0.95 -9.49
CA GLU A 30 -0.40 -1.86 -10.63
C GLU A 30 0.88 -2.71 -10.64
N GLY A 31 0.73 -4.01 -10.41
CA GLY A 31 1.83 -4.98 -10.47
C GLY A 31 1.90 -5.92 -9.27
N ILE A 32 1.26 -5.61 -8.14
CA ILE A 32 1.26 -6.48 -6.96
C ILE A 32 0.70 -7.85 -7.30
N TYR A 33 -0.43 -7.89 -8.02
CA TYR A 33 -1.06 -9.16 -8.39
C TYR A 33 -0.16 -10.00 -9.29
N ALA A 34 0.48 -9.37 -10.28
CA ALA A 34 1.33 -10.08 -11.23
C ALA A 34 2.59 -10.66 -10.58
N ILE A 35 3.14 -9.99 -9.56
CA ILE A 35 4.41 -10.37 -8.92
C ILE A 35 4.20 -11.29 -7.71
N PHE A 36 3.15 -11.05 -6.92
CA PHE A 36 2.93 -11.70 -5.63
C PHE A 36 1.61 -12.49 -5.55
N GLY A 37 0.72 -12.36 -6.54
CA GLY A 37 -0.62 -12.95 -6.50
C GLY A 37 -1.57 -12.30 -5.49
N GLN A 38 -1.18 -11.15 -4.92
CA GLN A 38 -1.95 -10.41 -3.92
C GLN A 38 -2.79 -9.31 -4.58
N LYS A 39 -3.82 -8.83 -3.88
CA LYS A 39 -4.64 -7.71 -4.37
C LYS A 39 -3.82 -6.42 -4.45
N GLU A 40 -4.19 -5.58 -5.41
CA GLU A 40 -3.66 -4.22 -5.51
C GLU A 40 -4.14 -3.37 -4.33
N ILE A 41 -3.35 -2.36 -3.99
CA ILE A 41 -3.64 -1.41 -2.90
C ILE A 41 -4.28 -0.17 -3.51
N LEU A 42 -5.51 0.12 -3.11
CA LEU A 42 -6.20 1.37 -3.38
C LEU A 42 -5.76 2.43 -2.35
N ILE A 43 -5.28 3.56 -2.85
CA ILE A 43 -4.71 4.65 -2.06
C ILE A 43 -5.57 5.91 -2.28
N PRO A 44 -6.21 6.46 -1.24
CA PRO A 44 -7.00 7.68 -1.37
C PRO A 44 -6.20 8.87 -1.91
N VAL A 45 -6.79 9.67 -2.79
CA VAL A 45 -6.14 10.85 -3.39
C VAL A 45 -5.56 11.80 -2.34
N TYR A 46 -6.27 12.01 -1.22
CA TYR A 46 -5.81 12.94 -0.19
C TYR A 46 -4.49 12.49 0.47
N MET A 47 -4.20 11.18 0.54
CA MET A 47 -2.95 10.67 1.11
C MET A 47 -1.78 10.99 0.18
N VAL A 48 -1.96 10.74 -1.12
CA VAL A 48 -0.96 11.03 -2.16
C VAL A 48 -0.67 12.52 -2.25
N LEU A 49 -1.70 13.37 -2.19
CA LEU A 49 -1.53 14.83 -2.24
C LEU A 49 -0.89 15.40 -0.97
N LYS A 50 -1.14 14.77 0.19
CA LYS A 50 -0.58 15.21 1.47
C LYS A 50 0.90 14.86 1.57
N ASP A 51 1.28 13.64 1.19
CA ASP A 51 2.63 13.12 1.37
C ASP A 51 2.90 11.91 0.45
N LEU A 52 3.39 12.16 -0.77
CA LEU A 52 3.71 11.11 -1.74
C LEU A 52 4.87 10.23 -1.25
N ASP A 53 5.86 10.80 -0.56
CA ASP A 53 7.02 10.06 -0.07
C ASP A 53 6.60 9.05 1.00
N LEU A 54 5.69 9.44 1.89
CA LEU A 54 5.10 8.54 2.89
C LEU A 54 4.29 7.41 2.24
N VAL A 55 3.49 7.70 1.20
CA VAL A 55 2.80 6.67 0.43
C VAL A 55 3.79 5.71 -0.22
N GLY A 56 4.88 6.23 -0.78
CA GLY A 56 5.96 5.43 -1.35
C GLY A 56 6.62 4.52 -0.31
N ALA A 57 6.85 5.04 0.90
CA ALA A 57 7.40 4.26 2.02
C ALA A 57 6.45 3.13 2.44
N ILE A 58 5.15 3.42 2.60
CA ILE A 58 4.13 2.40 2.95
C ILE A 58 4.13 1.28 1.91
N VAL A 59 4.03 1.63 0.63
CA VAL A 59 4.01 0.64 -0.45
C VAL A 59 5.32 -0.15 -0.49
N SER A 60 6.49 0.50 -0.36
CA SER A 60 7.79 -0.17 -0.32
C SER A 60 7.88 -1.19 0.82
N THR A 61 7.46 -0.83 2.03
CA THR A 61 7.46 -1.73 3.19
C THR A 61 6.56 -2.94 2.96
N ILE A 62 5.36 -2.74 2.39
CA ILE A 62 4.45 -3.84 2.08
C ILE A 62 5.06 -4.78 1.04
N LEU A 63 5.72 -4.26 0.00
CA LEU A 63 6.42 -5.09 -1.00
C LEU A 63 7.55 -5.90 -0.35
N GLU A 64 8.29 -5.31 0.59
CA GLU A 64 9.36 -6.00 1.33
C GLU A 64 8.82 -7.15 2.18
N ASP A 65 7.68 -6.94 2.84
CA ASP A 65 7.02 -7.99 3.63
C ASP A 65 6.50 -9.12 2.73
N MET A 66 5.91 -8.81 1.58
CA MET A 66 5.48 -9.80 0.59
C MET A 66 6.64 -10.65 0.08
N SER A 67 7.77 -10.01 -0.23
CA SER A 67 8.97 -10.71 -0.71
C SER A 67 9.57 -11.60 0.37
N LEU A 68 9.62 -11.12 1.62
CA LEU A 68 10.12 -11.90 2.74
C LEU A 68 9.24 -13.14 3.00
N SER A 69 7.92 -13.00 3.01
CA SER A 69 7.01 -14.15 3.14
C SER A 69 7.24 -15.16 2.02
N ARG A 70 7.37 -14.71 0.76
CA ARG A 70 7.63 -15.60 -0.38
C ARG A 70 8.99 -16.30 -0.29
N GLU A 71 10.04 -15.60 0.15
CA GLU A 71 11.37 -16.17 0.37
C GLU A 71 11.37 -17.25 1.47
N ASN A 72 10.57 -17.05 2.51
CA ASN A 72 10.42 -18.00 3.61
C ASN A 72 9.43 -19.15 3.30
N GLY A 73 8.74 -19.10 2.16
CA GLY A 73 7.69 -20.07 1.81
C GLY A 73 6.41 -19.93 2.65
N GLU A 74 6.16 -18.73 3.18
CA GLU A 74 4.98 -18.40 3.99
C GLU A 74 3.91 -17.69 3.15
N ASP A 75 2.65 -17.87 3.55
CA ASP A 75 1.53 -17.13 2.95
C ASP A 75 1.51 -15.69 3.47
N PHE A 76 1.68 -14.72 2.57
CA PHE A 76 1.52 -13.32 2.91
C PHE A 76 0.06 -12.99 3.24
N ARG A 77 -0.15 -12.16 4.27
CA ARG A 77 -1.44 -11.53 4.58
C ARG A 77 -1.21 -10.07 4.94
N PHE A 78 -2.09 -9.21 4.45
CA PHE A 78 -2.07 -7.81 4.85
C PHE A 78 -2.30 -7.70 6.36
N VAL A 79 -1.42 -6.93 7.02
CA VAL A 79 -1.61 -6.56 8.42
C VAL A 79 -2.70 -5.50 8.47
N GLU A 80 -3.79 -5.80 9.20
CA GLU A 80 -4.96 -4.91 9.26
C GLU A 80 -4.60 -3.53 9.83
N HIS A 81 -3.70 -3.49 10.82
CA HIS A 81 -3.29 -2.27 11.52
C HIS A 81 -1.78 -2.23 11.68
N PHE A 82 -1.14 -1.13 11.28
CA PHE A 82 0.30 -0.97 11.41
C PHE A 82 0.69 0.48 11.64
N GLU A 83 1.85 0.66 12.26
CA GLU A 83 2.46 1.98 12.46
C GLU A 83 3.60 2.16 11.47
N LEU A 84 3.64 3.31 10.78
CA LEU A 84 4.77 3.70 9.96
C LEU A 84 5.07 5.18 10.15
N MET A 85 6.33 5.52 10.39
CA MET A 85 6.79 6.90 10.60
C MET A 85 5.98 7.68 11.66
N GLY A 86 5.59 7.01 12.75
CA GLY A 86 4.83 7.62 13.85
C GLY A 86 3.35 7.89 13.55
N LYS A 87 2.80 7.27 12.50
CA LYS A 87 1.38 7.34 12.14
C LYS A 87 0.78 5.94 12.05
N ASN A 88 -0.46 5.81 12.48
CA ASN A 88 -1.22 4.56 12.41
C ASN A 88 -1.99 4.48 11.10
N TYR A 89 -1.95 3.31 10.48
CA TYR A 89 -2.63 3.00 9.24
C TYR A 89 -3.46 1.75 9.40
N LYS A 90 -4.52 1.70 8.60
CA LYS A 90 -5.36 0.53 8.43
C LYS A 90 -5.37 0.10 6.98
N ILE A 91 -5.33 -1.21 6.74
CA ILE A 91 -5.70 -1.80 5.46
C ILE A 91 -7.02 -2.55 5.63
N GLU A 92 -7.97 -2.27 4.75
CA GLU A 92 -9.25 -2.96 4.70
C GLU A 92 -9.38 -3.79 3.43
N GLU A 93 -9.59 -5.09 3.58
CA GLU A 93 -9.82 -6.01 2.46
C GLU A 93 -11.18 -5.71 1.80
N LYS A 94 -11.19 -5.39 0.50
CA LYS A 94 -12.40 -5.30 -0.34
C LYS A 94 -12.42 -6.45 -1.36
N GLU A 95 -13.49 -6.56 -2.13
CA GLU A 95 -13.63 -7.64 -3.13
C GLU A 95 -12.49 -7.64 -4.17
N LEU A 96 -12.15 -6.45 -4.70
CA LEU A 96 -11.24 -6.29 -5.83
C LEU A 96 -9.85 -5.77 -5.46
N TRP A 97 -9.73 -5.04 -4.35
CA TRP A 97 -8.49 -4.42 -3.88
C TRP A 97 -8.46 -4.45 -2.35
N VAL A 98 -7.33 -4.03 -1.78
CA VAL A 98 -7.27 -3.63 -0.37
C VAL A 98 -7.20 -2.11 -0.29
N GLU A 99 -7.86 -1.50 0.68
CA GLU A 99 -7.96 -0.05 0.81
C GLU A 99 -7.07 0.45 1.95
N LEU A 100 -6.16 1.38 1.65
CA LEU A 100 -5.29 2.02 2.63
C LEU A 100 -5.98 3.23 3.28
N MET A 101 -5.94 3.31 4.61
CA MET A 101 -6.55 4.38 5.38
C MET A 101 -5.59 4.88 6.47
N GLU A 102 -5.53 6.19 6.67
CA GLU A 102 -4.89 6.79 7.85
C GLU A 102 -5.84 6.62 9.05
N GLN A 103 -5.39 5.99 10.13
CA GLN A 103 -6.12 5.97 11.39
C GLN A 103 -5.87 7.28 12.12
N ARG A 104 -6.90 8.13 12.19
CA ARG A 104 -6.87 9.28 13.07
C ARG A 104 -7.07 8.77 14.49
N GLU A 105 -6.23 9.20 15.42
CA GLU A 105 -6.57 9.07 16.84
C GLU A 105 -7.87 9.86 17.04
N ASP A 106 -8.94 9.15 17.41
CA ASP A 106 -10.14 9.80 17.90
C ASP A 106 -9.73 10.53 19.18
N PHE A 107 -9.59 11.85 19.09
CA PHE A 107 -9.69 12.70 20.27
C PHE A 107 -11.09 12.50 20.82
N ALA A 108 -11.25 11.51 21.70
CA ALA A 108 -12.40 11.44 22.58
C ALA A 108 -12.42 12.76 23.35
N TYR A 109 -13.35 13.65 22.98
CA TYR A 109 -13.66 14.84 23.78
C TYR A 109 -14.09 14.34 25.16
N ILE A 110 -13.22 14.53 26.15
CA ILE A 110 -13.53 14.37 27.58
C ILE A 110 -14.17 15.66 28.07
#